data_AF-A0A662V821-F1
#
_entry.id   AF-A0A662V821-F1
#
_cell.length_a   1.000
_cell.length_b   1.000
_cell.length_c   1.000
_cell.angle_alpha   90.00
_cell.angle_beta   90.00
_cell.angle_gamma   90.00
#
_symmetry.space_group_name_H-M   'P 1'
#
loop_
_entity.id
_entity.type
_entity.pdbx_description
1 polymer ?
#
loop_
_entity_poly.entity_id
_entity_poly.type
_entity_poly.pdbx_seq_one_letter_code
_entity_poly.pdbx_strand_id
1 'polypeptide(L)'
;MARLEENYAEKLRSLTARLKSPLLRGFLRAIALDSEKHSILYRTVIEILERGKGLDLGELRELEKVLQEHMRTEEIMLKEVEEVFKQCKDEAVKFLLQSIYRDEVFHHAVMRTLLEVSRRREEAARSPLWRAIWVWDEREALNVIEQE
;
A
#
# COMPACT_ATOMS: atom_id res chain seq x y z
N MET A 1 8.32 -16.40 2.18
CA MET A 1 7.94 -15.47 1.09
C MET A 1 8.72 -14.16 1.16
N ALA A 2 8.79 -13.46 2.30
CA ALA A 2 9.57 -12.22 2.43
C ALA A 2 11.02 -12.28 1.91
N ARG A 3 11.84 -13.25 2.37
CA ARG A 3 13.22 -13.42 1.89
C ARG A 3 13.33 -13.73 0.38
N LEU A 4 12.31 -14.39 -0.18
CA LEU A 4 12.30 -14.71 -1.60
C LEU A 4 12.14 -13.42 -2.42
N GLU A 5 11.18 -12.58 -2.04
CA GLU A 5 10.94 -11.28 -2.64
C GLU A 5 12.15 -10.33 -2.53
N GLU A 6 12.78 -10.27 -1.36
CA GLU A 6 14.01 -9.49 -1.15
C GLU A 6 15.14 -9.93 -2.09
N ASN A 7 15.38 -11.24 -2.20
CA ASN A 7 16.38 -11.78 -3.12
C ASN A 7 16.05 -11.45 -4.59
N TYR A 8 14.78 -11.42 -4.98
CA TYR A 8 14.37 -11.03 -6.32
C TYR A 8 14.57 -9.54 -6.58
N ALA A 9 14.21 -8.68 -5.61
CA ALA A 9 14.44 -7.24 -5.68
C ALA A 9 15.95 -6.94 -5.89
N GLU A 10 16.84 -7.61 -5.16
CA GLU A 10 18.29 -7.45 -5.31
C GLU A 10 18.83 -7.91 -6.67
N LYS A 11 18.34 -9.06 -7.17
CA LYS A 11 18.71 -9.57 -8.49
C LYS A 11 18.30 -8.59 -9.60
N LEU A 12 17.08 -8.07 -9.52
CA LEU A 12 16.58 -7.08 -10.48
C LEU A 12 17.36 -5.77 -10.40
N ARG A 13 17.63 -5.25 -9.20
CA ARG A 13 18.48 -4.06 -9.00
C ARG A 13 19.86 -4.24 -9.64
N SER A 14 20.49 -5.39 -9.41
CA SER A 14 21.81 -5.71 -9.98
C SER A 14 21.79 -5.80 -11.51
N LEU A 15 20.71 -6.34 -12.10
CA LEU A 15 20.54 -6.36 -13.55
C LEU A 15 20.37 -4.94 -14.12
N THR A 16 19.55 -4.10 -13.47
CA THR A 16 19.30 -2.72 -13.95
C THR A 16 20.56 -1.86 -14.03
N ALA A 17 21.52 -2.05 -13.12
CA ALA A 17 22.78 -1.32 -13.10
C ALA A 17 23.63 -1.55 -14.37
N ARG A 18 23.39 -2.66 -15.11
CA ARG A 18 24.15 -3.05 -16.30
C ARG A 18 23.43 -2.74 -17.62
N LEU A 19 22.15 -2.36 -17.57
CA LEU A 19 21.34 -2.12 -18.76
C LEU A 19 21.55 -0.72 -19.31
N LYS A 20 21.71 -0.61 -20.64
CA LYS A 20 21.83 0.67 -21.34
C LYS A 20 20.48 1.32 -21.64
N SER A 21 19.43 0.52 -21.86
CA SER A 21 18.08 1.02 -22.17
C SER A 21 17.43 1.69 -20.94
N PRO A 22 17.13 3.00 -20.99
CA PRO A 22 16.44 3.69 -19.89
C PRO A 22 15.05 3.11 -19.60
N LEU A 23 14.33 2.71 -20.65
CA LEU A 23 13.00 2.12 -20.54
C LEU A 23 13.02 0.81 -19.74
N LEU A 24 13.91 -0.11 -20.12
CA LEU A 24 14.04 -1.39 -19.42
C LEU A 24 14.58 -1.22 -17.99
N ARG A 25 15.48 -0.26 -17.77
CA ARG A 25 15.92 0.10 -16.42
C ARG A 25 14.75 0.58 -15.55
N GLY A 26 13.88 1.43 -16.10
CA GLY A 26 12.70 1.95 -15.40
C GLY A 26 11.77 0.83 -14.96
N PHE A 27 11.33 -0.02 -15.90
CA PHE A 27 10.42 -1.13 -15.59
C PHE A 27 11.00 -2.13 -14.60
N LEU A 28 12.22 -2.61 -14.82
CA LEU A 28 12.81 -3.61 -13.92
C LEU A 28 13.09 -3.02 -12.53
N ARG A 29 13.33 -1.71 -12.43
CA ARG A 29 13.44 -1.03 -11.13
C ARG A 29 12.09 -0.91 -10.44
N ALA A 30 11.01 -0.62 -11.17
CA ALA A 30 9.65 -0.62 -10.61
C ALA A 30 9.27 -2.01 -10.07
N ILE A 31 9.52 -3.08 -10.84
CA ILE A 31 9.28 -4.46 -10.37
C ILE A 31 10.14 -4.79 -9.15
N ALA A 32 11.39 -4.32 -9.09
CA ALA A 32 12.22 -4.51 -7.90
C ALA A 32 11.65 -3.82 -6.66
N LEU A 33 11.07 -2.63 -6.82
CA LEU A 33 10.37 -1.91 -5.74
C LEU A 33 9.11 -2.66 -5.30
N ASP A 34 8.38 -3.29 -6.22
CA ASP A 34 7.23 -4.12 -5.86
C ASP A 34 7.63 -5.36 -5.05
N SER A 35 8.70 -6.04 -5.45
CA SER A 35 9.25 -7.14 -4.64
C SER A 35 9.70 -6.65 -3.25
N GLU A 36 10.33 -5.48 -3.15
CA GLU A 36 10.69 -4.88 -1.86
C GLU A 36 9.43 -4.56 -1.01
N LYS A 37 8.41 -3.97 -1.62
CA LYS A 37 7.09 -3.73 -1.01
C LYS A 37 6.47 -5.04 -0.49
N HIS A 38 6.45 -6.10 -1.28
CA HIS A 38 5.91 -7.40 -0.87
C HIS A 38 6.71 -8.00 0.30
N SER A 39 8.04 -7.92 0.26
CA SER A 39 8.89 -8.37 1.36
C SER A 39 8.52 -7.68 2.67
N ILE A 40 8.34 -6.36 2.64
CA ILE A 40 7.91 -5.58 3.80
C ILE A 40 6.56 -6.08 4.29
N LEU A 41 5.53 -6.15 3.43
CA LEU A 41 4.19 -6.59 3.82
C LEU A 41 4.19 -8.00 4.44
N TYR A 42 4.94 -8.94 3.87
CA TYR A 42 5.06 -10.28 4.44
C TYR A 42 5.70 -10.28 5.84
N ARG A 43 6.70 -9.41 6.08
CA ARG A 43 7.32 -9.27 7.41
C ARG A 43 6.36 -8.60 8.39
N THR A 44 5.64 -7.56 7.96
CA THR A 44 4.65 -6.87 8.78
C THR A 44 3.55 -7.82 9.26
N VAL A 45 3.08 -8.75 8.40
CA VAL A 45 2.12 -9.77 8.82
C VAL A 45 2.69 -10.64 9.95
N ILE A 46 3.96 -11.06 9.87
CA ILE A 46 4.60 -11.85 10.93
C ILE A 46 4.71 -11.03 12.21
N GLU A 47 5.18 -9.78 12.12
CA GLU A 47 5.33 -8.89 13.26
C GLU A 47 4.01 -8.63 13.98
N ILE A 48 2.94 -8.40 13.22
CA ILE A 48 1.57 -8.27 13.73
C ILE A 48 1.15 -9.52 14.51
N LEU A 49 1.36 -10.71 13.94
CA LEU A 49 0.98 -11.97 14.57
C LEU A 49 1.78 -12.28 15.85
N GLU A 50 3.02 -11.81 15.92
CA GLU A 50 3.90 -12.08 17.07
C GLU A 50 3.79 -11.03 18.18
N ARG A 51 3.67 -9.74 17.84
CA ARG A 51 3.89 -8.61 18.78
C ARG A 51 3.08 -7.36 18.48
N GLY A 52 2.00 -7.47 17.69
CA GLY A 52 1.21 -6.31 17.24
C GLY A 52 0.89 -5.32 18.35
N LYS A 53 1.30 -4.07 18.16
CA LYS A 53 0.90 -2.93 18.99
C LYS A 53 0.01 -2.03 18.16
N GLY A 54 -1.12 -1.64 18.75
CA GLY A 54 -2.03 -0.74 18.09
C GLY A 54 -1.54 0.71 18.06
N LEU A 55 -2.20 1.52 17.22
CA LEU A 55 -2.08 2.96 17.17
C LEU A 55 -2.87 3.63 18.31
N ASP A 56 -2.31 4.68 18.89
CA ASP A 56 -3.04 5.58 19.78
C ASP A 56 -3.94 6.58 19.00
N LEU A 57 -4.76 7.35 19.73
CA LEU A 57 -5.71 8.30 19.12
C LEU A 57 -5.03 9.45 18.37
N GLY A 58 -3.82 9.86 18.77
CA GLY A 58 -3.03 10.86 18.08
C GLY A 58 -2.50 10.31 16.76
N GLU A 59 -1.88 9.13 16.80
CA GLU A 59 -1.36 8.41 15.64
C GLU A 59 -2.47 8.10 14.62
N LEU A 60 -3.67 7.72 15.09
CA LEU A 60 -4.82 7.47 14.24
C LEU A 60 -5.27 8.73 13.47
N ARG A 61 -5.34 9.88 14.14
CA ARG A 61 -5.74 11.14 13.50
C ARG A 61 -4.71 11.60 12.47
N GLU A 62 -3.43 11.44 12.77
CA GLU A 62 -2.36 11.75 11.84
C GLU A 62 -2.41 10.84 10.61
N LEU A 63 -2.61 9.54 10.82
CA LEU A 63 -2.81 8.57 9.74
C LEU A 63 -3.99 8.97 8.85
N GLU A 64 -5.16 9.25 9.42
CA GLU A 64 -6.34 9.63 8.63
C GLU A 64 -6.11 10.87 7.78
N LYS A 65 -5.42 11.88 8.34
CA LYS A 65 -5.08 13.10 7.60
C LYS A 65 -4.15 12.80 6.42
N VAL A 66 -3.06 12.05 6.66
CA VAL A 66 -2.09 11.71 5.63
C VAL A 66 -2.72 10.89 4.52
N LEU A 67 -3.54 9.89 4.85
CA LEU A 67 -4.25 9.07 3.86
C LEU A 67 -5.20 9.92 2.99
N GLN A 68 -5.96 10.84 3.60
CA GLN A 68 -6.86 11.72 2.85
C GLN A 68 -6.13 12.73 1.95
N GLU A 69 -4.96 13.22 2.36
CA GLU A 69 -4.10 14.08 1.53
C GLU A 69 -3.51 13.28 0.35
N HIS A 70 -3.07 12.05 0.60
CA HIS A 70 -2.51 11.19 -0.45
C HIS A 70 -3.58 10.80 -1.47
N MET A 71 -4.75 10.35 -1.03
CA MET A 71 -5.86 9.99 -1.93
C MET A 71 -6.29 11.15 -2.84
N ARG A 72 -6.32 12.39 -2.33
CA ARG A 72 -6.58 13.58 -3.15
C ARG A 72 -5.51 13.81 -4.20
N THR A 73 -4.26 13.50 -3.88
CA THR A 73 -3.13 13.60 -4.81
C THR A 73 -3.25 12.53 -5.90
N GLU A 74 -3.59 11.29 -5.55
CA GLU A 74 -3.81 10.20 -6.51
C GLU A 74 -4.94 10.52 -7.49
N GLU A 75 -6.05 11.10 -7.02
CA GLU A 75 -7.14 11.52 -7.91
C GLU A 75 -6.68 12.55 -8.95
N ILE A 76 -5.76 13.44 -8.60
CA ILE A 76 -5.15 14.39 -9.53
C ILE A 76 -4.24 13.64 -10.51
N MET A 77 -3.35 12.77 -9.99
CA MET A 77 -2.42 11.99 -10.81
C MET A 77 -3.15 11.09 -11.81
N LEU A 78 -4.24 10.44 -11.41
CA LEU A 78 -5.06 9.60 -12.28
C LEU A 78 -5.66 10.40 -13.44
N LYS A 79 -6.19 11.61 -13.16
CA LYS A 79 -6.73 12.50 -14.21
C LYS A 79 -5.64 12.95 -15.18
N GLU A 80 -4.45 13.29 -14.67
CA GLU A 80 -3.32 13.68 -15.51
C GLU A 80 -2.84 12.51 -16.39
N VAL A 81 -2.72 11.31 -15.82
CA VAL A 81 -2.35 10.11 -16.58
C VAL A 81 -3.38 9.80 -17.66
N GLU A 82 -4.67 9.89 -17.37
CA GLU A 82 -5.74 9.70 -18.35
C GLU A 82 -5.66 10.71 -19.50
N GLU A 83 -5.38 11.98 -19.20
CA GLU A 83 -5.29 13.02 -20.22
C GLU A 83 -4.07 12.84 -21.11
N VAL A 84 -2.90 12.55 -20.53
CA VAL A 84 -1.68 12.26 -21.28
C VAL A 84 -1.87 10.98 -22.12
N PHE A 85 -2.53 9.96 -21.58
CA PHE A 85 -2.78 8.70 -22.28
C PHE A 85 -3.60 8.89 -23.57
N LYS A 86 -4.63 9.76 -23.56
CA LYS A 86 -5.45 10.06 -24.75
C LYS A 86 -4.67 10.71 -25.87
N GLN A 87 -3.68 11.53 -25.54
CA GLN A 87 -2.88 12.28 -26.51
C GLN A 87 -1.62 11.53 -26.96
N CYS A 88 -1.20 10.52 -26.19
CA CYS A 88 -0.01 9.73 -26.47
C CYS A 88 -0.20 8.81 -27.68
N LYS A 89 0.78 8.80 -28.60
CA LYS A 89 0.81 7.89 -29.75
C LYS A 89 1.85 6.78 -29.61
N ASP A 90 2.80 6.94 -28.70
CA ASP A 90 3.88 5.97 -28.50
C ASP A 90 3.39 4.82 -27.60
N GLU A 91 3.42 3.60 -28.13
CA GLU A 91 2.90 2.42 -27.44
C GLU A 91 3.73 2.03 -26.20
N ALA A 92 5.03 2.32 -26.18
CA ALA A 92 5.86 2.06 -25.00
C ALA A 92 5.54 3.05 -23.86
N VAL A 93 5.29 4.31 -24.20
CA VAL A 93 4.84 5.32 -23.23
C VAL A 93 3.43 5.00 -22.72
N LYS A 94 2.50 4.61 -23.60
CA LYS A 94 1.17 4.14 -23.18
C LYS A 94 1.24 2.97 -22.21
N PHE A 95 2.10 2.00 -22.48
CA PHE A 95 2.30 0.85 -21.59
C PHE A 95 2.80 1.30 -20.20
N LEU A 96 3.71 2.27 -20.12
CA LEU A 96 4.17 2.84 -18.85
C LEU A 96 3.04 3.56 -18.11
N LEU A 97 2.28 4.40 -18.81
CA LEU A 97 1.14 5.13 -18.24
C LEU A 97 0.05 4.17 -17.72
N GLN A 98 -0.21 3.07 -18.41
CA GLN A 98 -1.12 2.02 -17.93
C GLN A 98 -0.61 1.33 -16.68
N SER A 99 0.71 1.13 -16.55
CA SER A 99 1.29 0.58 -15.33
C SER A 99 1.06 1.50 -14.14
N ILE A 100 1.39 2.79 -14.30
CA ILE A 100 1.18 3.81 -13.26
C ILE A 100 -0.30 3.88 -12.89
N TYR A 101 -1.21 3.96 -13.87
CA TYR A 101 -2.64 4.02 -13.61
C TYR A 101 -3.14 2.85 -12.75
N ARG A 102 -2.71 1.62 -13.04
CA ARG A 102 -3.09 0.44 -12.26
C ARG A 102 -2.58 0.50 -10.83
N ASP A 103 -1.35 0.97 -10.64
CA ASP A 103 -0.74 1.10 -9.30
C ASP A 103 -1.49 2.14 -8.47
N GLU A 104 -1.77 3.33 -9.02
CA GLU A 104 -2.51 4.39 -8.33
C GLU A 104 -3.96 3.97 -7.99
N VAL A 105 -4.65 3.27 -8.90
CA VAL A 105 -6.00 2.72 -8.60
C VAL A 105 -5.95 1.73 -7.43
N PHE A 106 -4.93 0.87 -7.40
CA PHE A 106 -4.77 -0.09 -6.31
C PHE A 106 -4.40 0.58 -4.99
N HIS A 107 -3.46 1.53 -5.00
CA HIS A 107 -3.08 2.31 -3.81
C HIS A 107 -4.27 3.07 -3.22
N HIS A 108 -5.07 3.71 -4.07
CA HIS A 108 -6.29 4.40 -3.65
C HIS A 108 -7.27 3.47 -2.95
N ALA A 109 -7.50 2.27 -3.50
CA ALA A 109 -8.37 1.27 -2.90
C ALA A 109 -7.85 0.77 -1.54
N VAL A 110 -6.54 0.57 -1.42
CA VAL A 110 -5.90 0.18 -0.16
C VAL A 110 -6.09 1.27 0.90
N MET A 111 -5.80 2.53 0.58
CA MET A 111 -5.93 3.62 1.55
C MET A 111 -7.38 3.88 1.96
N ARG A 112 -8.31 3.77 1.00
CA ARG A 112 -9.75 3.81 1.31
C ARG A 112 -10.13 2.72 2.30
N THR A 113 -9.65 1.50 2.10
CA THR A 113 -9.89 0.38 3.02
C THR A 113 -9.31 0.68 4.40
N LEU A 114 -8.08 1.22 4.47
CA LEU A 114 -7.46 1.61 5.75
C LEU A 114 -8.27 2.68 6.49
N LEU A 115 -8.80 3.69 5.78
CA LEU A 115 -9.68 4.71 6.35
C LEU A 115 -11.05 4.16 6.79
N GLU A 116 -11.62 3.21 6.04
CA GLU A 116 -12.90 2.59 6.40
C GLU A 116 -12.73 1.74 7.65
N VAL A 117 -11.66 0.94 7.73
CA VAL A 117 -11.30 0.17 8.92
C VAL A 117 -10.98 1.09 10.11
N SER A 118 -10.30 2.23 9.89
CA SER A 118 -10.01 3.18 10.97
C SER A 118 -11.26 3.76 11.62
N ARG A 119 -12.31 3.97 10.81
CA ARG A 119 -13.60 4.52 11.23
C ARG A 119 -14.53 3.47 11.80
N ARG A 120 -14.46 2.22 11.32
CA ARG A 120 -15.33 1.10 11.73
C ARG A 120 -14.66 0.22 12.77
N ARG A 121 -14.55 0.80 13.96
CA ARG A 121 -13.94 0.19 15.13
C ARG A 121 -14.45 -1.24 15.43
N GLU A 122 -15.75 -1.46 15.33
CA GLU A 122 -16.36 -2.79 15.60
C GLU A 122 -15.96 -3.86 14.57
N GLU A 123 -15.84 -3.51 13.28
CA GLU A 123 -15.42 -4.42 12.22
C GLU A 123 -13.91 -4.72 12.31
N ALA A 124 -13.10 -3.72 12.66
CA ALA A 124 -11.68 -3.89 12.92
C ALA A 124 -11.41 -4.86 14.09
N ALA A 125 -12.24 -4.82 15.14
CA ALA A 125 -12.13 -5.70 16.29
C ALA A 125 -12.35 -7.19 15.96
N ARG A 126 -13.03 -7.52 14.85
CA ARG A 126 -13.33 -8.92 14.46
C ARG A 126 -12.17 -9.60 13.74
N SER A 127 -11.24 -8.85 13.16
CA SER A 127 -10.06 -9.39 12.48
C SER A 127 -8.85 -9.40 13.42
N PRO A 128 -8.13 -10.53 13.62
CA PRO A 128 -6.88 -10.54 14.39
C PRO A 128 -5.83 -9.58 13.84
N LEU A 129 -5.77 -9.45 12.50
CA LEU A 129 -4.84 -8.54 11.84
C LEU A 129 -5.21 -7.07 12.08
N TRP A 130 -6.50 -6.73 11.95
CA TRP A 130 -6.97 -5.37 12.22
C TRP A 130 -7.07 -5.07 13.73
N ARG A 131 -7.07 -6.04 14.62
CA ARG A 131 -6.94 -5.78 16.06
C ARG A 131 -5.53 -5.34 16.43
N ALA A 132 -4.52 -5.97 15.83
CA ALA A 132 -3.13 -5.75 16.15
C ALA A 132 -2.62 -4.33 15.84
N ILE A 133 -3.31 -3.59 14.98
CA ILE A 133 -2.93 -2.25 14.53
C ILE A 133 -3.71 -1.14 15.29
N TRP A 134 -4.72 -1.44 16.13
CA TRP A 134 -5.49 -0.42 16.88
C TRP A 134 -5.46 -0.67 18.38
N VAL A 135 -5.19 0.36 19.20
CA VAL A 135 -5.29 0.23 20.67
C VAL A 135 -6.75 0.38 21.06
N TRP A 136 -7.28 -0.65 21.72
CA TRP A 136 -8.62 -0.67 22.29
C TRP A 136 -8.55 -0.38 23.78
N ASP A 137 -9.42 0.48 24.33
CA ASP A 137 -9.71 0.40 25.77
C ASP A 137 -10.41 -0.93 26.01
N GLU A 138 -9.91 -1.77 26.93
CA GLU A 138 -10.50 -3.07 27.26
C GLU A 138 -11.99 -2.95 27.61
N ARG A 139 -12.43 -1.81 28.16
CA ARG A 139 -13.86 -1.54 28.43
C ARG A 139 -14.68 -1.28 27.18
N GLU A 140 -14.10 -0.65 26.16
CA GLU A 140 -14.77 -0.46 24.86
C GLU A 140 -14.78 -1.76 24.04
N ALA A 141 -13.71 -2.56 24.10
CA ALA A 141 -13.62 -3.84 23.39
C ALA A 141 -14.59 -4.90 23.93
N LEU A 142 -14.74 -5.00 25.25
CA LEU A 142 -15.65 -5.98 25.88
C LEU A 142 -17.13 -5.61 25.67
N ASN A 143 -17.48 -4.32 25.75
CA ASN A 143 -18.85 -3.85 25.48
C ASN A 143 -19.34 -4.13 24.05
N VAL A 144 -18.42 -4.24 23.08
CA VAL A 144 -18.75 -4.53 21.66
C VAL A 144 -18.97 -6.03 21.42
N ILE A 145 -18.32 -6.90 22.19
CA ILE A 145 -18.44 -8.36 22.07
C ILE A 145 -19.70 -8.89 22.78
N GLU A 146 -20.12 -8.23 23.86
CA GLU A 146 -21.27 -8.65 24.69
C GLU A 146 -22.64 -8.19 24.14
N GLN A 147 -22.70 -7.48 23.01
CA GLN A 147 -23.96 -7.04 22.37
C GLN A 147 -24.43 -7.90 21.18
N GLU A 148 -23.81 -9.06 20.92
CA GLU A 148 -24.32 -10.12 20.01
C GLU A 148 -24.96 -11.28 20.79
#